data_AF-A0A2W4QTX7-F1
#
_entry.id   AF-A0A2W4QTX7-F1
#
_cell.length_a   1.000
_cell.length_b   1.000
_cell.length_c   1.000
_cell.angle_alpha   90.00
_cell.angle_beta   90.00
_cell.angle_gamma   90.00
#
_symmetry.space_group_name_H-M   'P 1'
#
loop_
_entity.id
_entity.type
_entity.pdbx_description
1 polymer ?
#
loop_
_entity_poly.entity_id
_entity_poly.type
_entity_poly.pdbx_seq_one_letter_code
_entity_poly.pdbx_strand_id
1 'polypeptide(L)' 'MKQPTAKQREILSLADQGLPITDIAEKLGLSRTSVRLQILRIRKKVKRGDFTPALLPIEIVAGGHAPP' A
#
# COMPACT_ATOMS: atom_id res chain seq x y z
N MET A 1 -2.15 -3.72 -19.60
CA MET A 1 -1.96 -3.64 -18.13
C MET A 1 -0.62 -2.98 -17.85
N LYS A 2 -0.56 -2.00 -16.95
CA LYS A 2 0.71 -1.34 -16.57
C LYS A 2 1.15 -1.85 -15.21
N GLN A 3 2.44 -2.12 -15.05
CA GLN A 3 2.99 -2.50 -13.74
C GLN A 3 3.21 -1.26 -12.86
N PRO A 4 3.10 -1.39 -11.54
CA PRO A 4 3.51 -0.34 -10.62
C PRO A 4 5.02 -0.08 -10.76
N THR A 5 5.40 1.20 -10.65
CA THR A 5 6.82 1.55 -10.49
C THR A 5 7.35 0.97 -9.17
N ALA A 6 8.68 0.81 -9.06
CA ALA A 6 9.29 0.27 -7.84
C ALA A 6 8.81 1.00 -6.57
N LYS A 7 8.74 2.34 -6.63
CA LYS A 7 8.25 3.19 -5.53
C LYS A 7 6.77 2.94 -5.17
N GLN A 8 5.93 2.63 -6.15
CA GLN A 8 4.52 2.28 -5.91
C GLN A 8 4.36 0.88 -5.30
N ARG A 9 5.23 -0.07 -5.69
CA ARG A 9 5.27 -1.40 -5.06
C ARG A 9 5.68 -1.30 -3.61
N GLU A 10 6.67 -0.45 -3.31
CA GLU A 10 7.13 -0.27 -1.94
C GLU A 10 6.07 0.37 -1.04
N ILE A 11 5.37 1.40 -1.52
CA ILE A 11 4.22 1.99 -0.81
C ILE A 11 3.14 0.94 -0.55
N LEU A 12 2.82 0.12 -1.55
CA LEU A 12 1.83 -0.95 -1.41
C LEU A 12 2.30 -2.03 -0.41
N SER A 13 3.56 -2.44 -0.48
CA SER A 13 4.11 -3.47 0.40
C SER A 13 4.12 -3.01 1.86
N LEU A 14 4.48 -1.75 2.12
CA LEU A 14 4.41 -1.19 3.48
C LEU A 14 2.96 -1.04 3.95
N ALA A 15 2.04 -0.62 3.08
CA ALA A 15 0.62 -0.53 3.42
C ALA A 15 -0.02 -1.91 3.66
N ASP A 16 0.44 -2.93 2.94
CA ASP A 16 0.02 -4.32 3.09
C ASP A 16 0.51 -4.93 4.42
N GLN A 17 1.73 -4.58 4.84
CA GLN A 17 2.26 -4.89 6.18
C GLN A 17 1.49 -4.21 7.33
N GLY A 18 0.42 -3.46 7.02
CA GLY A 18 -0.39 -2.76 8.01
C GLY A 18 0.26 -1.50 8.57
N LEU A 19 1.36 -1.01 8.00
CA LEU A 19 1.95 0.24 8.47
C LEU A 19 0.98 1.41 8.24
N PRO A 20 0.85 2.32 9.21
CA PRO A 20 0.06 3.51 9.04
C PRO A 20 0.71 4.44 8.01
N ILE A 21 -0.13 5.21 7.31
CA ILE A 21 0.31 6.14 6.25
C ILE A 21 1.39 7.12 6.73
N THR A 22 1.38 7.47 8.01
CA THR A 22 2.37 8.35 8.65
C THR A 22 3.76 7.71 8.65
N ASP A 23 3.91 6.49 9.17
CA ASP A 23 5.17 5.74 9.14
C ASP A 23 5.66 5.46 7.72
N ILE A 24 4.74 5.17 6.79
CA ILE A 24 5.09 4.99 5.37
C ILE A 24 5.63 6.29 4.77
N ALA A 25 5.00 7.42 5.08
CA ALA A 25 5.44 8.73 4.65
C ALA A 25 6.84 9.06 5.20
N GLU A 26 7.09 8.79 6.48
CA GLU A 26 8.38 9.02 7.11
C GLU A 26 9.47 8.12 6.53
N LYS A 27 9.21 6.80 6.39
CA LYS A 27 10.15 5.85 5.79
C LYS A 27 10.54 6.21 4.36
N LEU A 28 9.61 6.76 3.58
CA LEU A 28 9.82 7.08 2.17
C LEU A 28 10.22 8.55 1.91
N GLY A 29 10.29 9.37 2.97
CA GLY A 29 10.52 10.82 2.84
C GLY A 29 9.43 11.52 2.01
N LEU A 30 8.19 11.05 2.10
CA LEU A 30 7.04 11.58 1.36
C LEU A 30 6.05 12.28 2.28
N SER A 31 5.20 13.16 1.73
CA SER A 31 4.08 13.70 2.49
C SER A 31 2.97 12.65 2.66
N ARG A 32 2.34 12.62 3.84
CA ARG A 32 1.19 11.76 4.17
C ARG A 32 0.09 11.85 3.13
N THR A 33 -0.21 13.06 2.65
CA THR A 33 -1.21 13.30 1.60
C THR A 33 -0.82 12.64 0.27
N SER A 34 0.47 12.69 -0.09
CA SER A 34 1.00 12.07 -1.30
C SER A 34 0.88 10.55 -1.24
N VAL A 35 1.26 9.95 -0.10
CA VAL A 35 1.12 8.50 0.13
C VAL A 35 -0.34 8.07 0.05
N ARG A 36 -1.25 8.78 0.74
CA ARG A 36 -2.70 8.51 0.70
C ARG A 36 -3.27 8.55 -0.72
N LEU A 37 -2.93 9.59 -1.49
CA LEU A 37 -3.38 9.73 -2.88
C LEU A 37 -2.82 8.63 -3.79
N GLN A 38 -1.56 8.23 -3.59
CA GLN A 38 -0.96 7.14 -4.37
C GLN A 38 -1.67 5.81 -4.10
N ILE A 39 -1.90 5.45 -2.83
CA ILE A 39 -2.65 4.23 -2.47
C ILE A 39 -4.05 4.25 -3.10
N LEU A 40 -4.77 5.37 -2.99
CA LEU A 40 -6.10 5.53 -3.59
C LEU A 40 -6.11 5.33 -5.11
N ARG A 41 -5.15 5.94 -5.81
CA ARG A 41 -5.02 5.82 -7.27
C ARG A 41 -4.68 4.39 -7.68
N ILE A 42 -3.79 3.72 -6.94
CA ILE A 42 -3.40 2.35 -7.22
C ILE A 42 -4.59 1.40 -6.99
N ARG A 43 -5.29 1.50 -5.86
CA ARG A 43 -6.51 0.71 -5.58
C ARG A 43 -7.59 0.94 -6.64
N LYS A 44 -7.78 2.18 -7.11
CA LYS A 44 -8.74 2.50 -8.17
C LYS A 44 -8.37 1.84 -9.51
N LYS A 45 -7.08 1.79 -9.85
CA LYS A 45 -6.57 1.12 -11.07
C LYS A 45 -6.68 -0.40 -10.97
N VAL A 46 -6.38 -0.98 -9.80
CA VAL A 46 -6.56 -2.41 -9.53
C VAL A 46 -8.04 -2.79 -9.67
N LYS A 47 -8.96 -2.02 -9.06
CA LYS A 47 -10.41 -2.25 -9.16
C LYS A 47 -10.94 -2.13 -10.60
N ARG A 48 -10.30 -1.33 -11.44
CA ARG A 48 -10.63 -1.21 -12.87
C ARG A 48 -10.04 -2.32 -13.75
N GLY A 49 -9.16 -3.17 -13.21
CA GLY A 49 -8.43 -4.18 -14.00
C GLY A 49 -7.24 -3.62 -14.80
N ASP A 50 -6.91 -2.34 -14.62
CA ASP A 50 -5.77 -1.68 -15.29
C ASP A 50 -4.41 -2.15 -14.74
N PHE A 51 -4.42 -2.59 -13.49
CA PHE A 51 -3.27 -3.09 -12.74
C PHE A 51 -3.58 -4.49 -12.24
N THR A 52 -2.66 -5.44 -12.48
CA THR A 52 -2.65 -6.68 -11.72
C THR A 52 -2.38 -6.32 -10.27
N PRO A 53 -3.26 -6.68 -9.31
CA PRO A 53 -2.86 -6.62 -7.92
C PRO A 53 -1.60 -7.46 -7.80
N ALA A 54 -0.53 -6.87 -7.28
CA ALA A 54 0.53 -7.70 -6.71
C ALA A 54 -0.20 -8.54 -5.66
N LEU A 55 -0.27 -9.85 -5.92
CA LEU A 55 -0.99 -10.82 -5.10
C LEU A 55 -0.61 -10.57 -3.64
N LEU A 56 -1.56 -10.03 -2.88
CA LEU A 56 -1.49 -10.08 -1.43
C LEU A 56 -1.87 -11.53 -1.09
N PRO A 57 -1.00 -12.31 -0.44
CA PRO A 57 -1.45 -13.55 0.16
C PRO A 57 -2.55 -13.18 1.14
N ILE A 58 -3.75 -13.71 0.94
CA ILE A 58 -4.89 -13.58 1.86
C ILE A 58 -4.62 -14.31 3.21
N GLU A 59 -3.36 -14.61 3.54
CA GLU A 59 -2.96 -15.55 4.58
C GLU A 59 -2.43 -14.91 5.87
N ILE A 60 -2.43 -13.58 6.04
CA ILE A 60 -1.91 -12.95 7.27
C ILE A 60 -2.72 -11.73 7.72
N VAL A 61 -4.00 -11.91 8.02
CA VAL A 61 -4.66 -11.17 9.11
C VAL A 61 -5.36 -12.20 10.01
N ALA A 62 -4.52 -13.02 10.63
CA ALA A 62 -4.80 -13.64 11.91
C ALA A 62 -3.73 -13.08 12.87
N GLY A 63 -4.11 -12.28 13.86
CA GLY A 63 -3.23 -11.92 14.97
C GLY A 63 -3.17 -10.44 15.34
N GLY A 64 -4.09 -10.04 16.21
CA GLY A 64 -3.88 -9.12 17.34
C GLY A 64 -3.00 -7.88 17.16
N HIS A 65 -3.63 -6.71 17.10
CA HIS A 65 -3.02 -5.48 17.60
C HIS A 65 -3.97 -4.81 18.59
N ALA A 66 -3.73 -5.05 19.88
CA ALA A 66 -4.10 -4.17 20.97
C ALA A 66 -2.80 -3.63 21.56
N PRO A 67 -2.50 -2.33 21.45
CA PRO A 67 -1.43 -1.68 22.20
C PRO A 67 -1.98 -1.17 23.56
N PRO A 68 -1.08 -0.85 24.51
CA PRO A 68 -1.20 -1.15 25.95
C PRO A 68 -2.24 -0.34 26.73
#